data_AF-A0A1Q9XHY5-F1
#
_entry.id   AF-A0A1Q9XHY5-F1
#
_cell.length_a   1.000
_cell.length_b   1.000
_cell.length_c   1.000
_cell.angle_alpha   90.00
_cell.angle_beta   90.00
_cell.angle_gamma   90.00
#
_symmetry.space_group_name_H-M   'P 1'
#
loop_
_entity.id
_entity.type
_entity.pdbx_description
1 polymer ?
#
loop_
_entity_poly.entity_id
_entity_poly.type
_entity_poly.pdbx_seq_one_letter_code
_entity_poly.pdbx_strand_id
1 'polypeptide(L)' 'MPADIDIHIGLPKPIAEAWLQSLRSELRQGFDLHWYDDRYRHVPEPLRSARILDDHPALAGHKRTIGALQAALTANR' A
#
# COMPACT_ATOMS: atom_id res chain seq x y z
N MET A 1 7.15 11.55 17.39
CA MET A 1 6.41 10.98 16.25
C MET A 1 6.36 12.05 15.17
N PRO A 2 6.76 11.78 13.92
CA PRO A 2 6.50 12.72 12.84
C PRO A 2 4.99 12.97 12.78
N ALA A 3 4.58 14.21 12.50
CA ALA A 3 3.18 14.56 12.40
C ALA A 3 2.55 13.85 11.18
N ASP A 4 1.37 13.26 11.36
CA ASP A 4 0.60 12.70 10.25
C ASP A 4 0.14 13.85 9.32
N ILE A 5 0.19 13.61 8.01
CA ILE A 5 -0.31 14.56 6.99
C ILE A 5 -1.59 13.98 6.41
N ASP A 6 -2.69 14.71 6.58
CA ASP A 6 -4.00 14.32 6.06
C ASP A 6 -4.26 14.91 4.66
N ILE A 7 -4.83 14.09 3.77
CA ILE A 7 -5.19 14.48 2.41
C ILE A 7 -6.66 14.14 2.18
N HIS A 8 -7.44 15.10 1.70
CA HIS A 8 -8.82 14.89 1.26
C HIS A 8 -8.92 14.95 -0.27
N ILE A 9 -9.51 13.92 -0.87
CA ILE A 9 -9.67 13.82 -2.33
C ILE A 9 -11.09 13.36 -2.63
N GLY A 10 -11.85 14.17 -3.38
CA GLY A 10 -13.14 13.78 -3.94
C GLY A 10 -12.94 13.00 -5.23
N LEU A 11 -13.46 11.77 -5.31
CA LEU A 11 -13.37 10.92 -6.49
C LEU A 11 -14.74 10.40 -6.90
N PRO A 12 -15.09 10.46 -8.20
CA PRO A 12 -16.18 9.67 -8.75
C PRO A 12 -15.94 8.18 -8.49
N LYS A 13 -17.00 7.43 -8.17
CA LYS A 13 -16.92 5.99 -7.85
C LYS A 13 -16.12 5.17 -8.89
N PRO A 14 -16.29 5.34 -10.22
CA PRO A 14 -15.51 4.59 -11.19
C PRO A 14 -14.00 4.89 -11.13
N ILE A 15 -13.63 6.14 -10.83
CA ILE A 15 -12.21 6.55 -10.70
C ILE A 15 -11.63 5.95 -9.42
N ALA A 16 -12.36 6.00 -8.31
CA ALA A 16 -11.94 5.40 -7.05
C ALA A 16 -11.73 3.88 -7.18
N GLU A 17 -12.63 3.18 -7.86
CA GLU A 17 -12.51 1.74 -8.11
C GLU A 17 -11.31 1.41 -9.00
N ALA A 18 -11.11 2.14 -10.11
CA ALA A 18 -9.98 1.95 -11.00
C ALA A 18 -8.64 2.23 -10.28
N TRP A 19 -8.58 3.31 -9.49
CA TRP A 19 -7.38 3.67 -8.76
C TRP A 19 -7.03 2.65 -7.67
N LEU A 20 -8.04 2.11 -6.97
CA LEU A 20 -7.85 1.02 -6.02
C LEU A 20 -7.18 -0.20 -6.67
N GLN A 21 -7.55 -0.54 -7.91
CA GLN A 21 -6.93 -1.64 -8.64
C GLN A 21 -5.48 -1.32 -9.04
N SER A 22 -5.20 -0.09 -9.50
CA SER A 22 -3.83 0.34 -9.81
C SER A 22 -2.91 0.23 -8.58
N LEU A 23 -3.34 0.79 -7.44
CA LEU A 23 -2.56 0.75 -6.20
C LEU A 23 -2.29 -0.68 -5.73
N ARG A 24 -3.27 -1.59 -5.87
CA ARG A 24 -3.08 -3.01 -5.55
C ARG A 24 -2.08 -3.69 -6.48
N SER A 25 -2.10 -3.35 -7.77
CA SER A 25 -1.14 -3.86 -8.74
C SER A 25 0.27 -3.37 -8.41
N GLU A 26 0.43 -2.07 -8.18
CA GLU A 26 1.72 -1.44 -7.84
C GLU A 26 2.28 -1.97 -6.52
N LEU A 27 1.43 -2.15 -5.49
CA LEU A 27 1.85 -2.75 -4.22
C LEU A 27 2.37 -4.18 -4.42
N ARG A 28 1.67 -4.98 -5.24
CA ARG A 28 2.08 -6.37 -5.54
C ARG A 28 3.41 -6.39 -6.29
N GLN A 29 3.54 -5.58 -7.34
CA GLN A 29 4.78 -5.45 -8.11
C GLN A 29 5.96 -5.02 -7.23
N GLY A 30 5.73 -4.10 -6.30
CA GLY A 30 6.74 -3.67 -5.34
C GLY A 30 7.19 -4.81 -4.41
N PHE A 31 6.26 -5.62 -3.91
CA PHE A 31 6.63 -6.81 -3.16
C PHE A 31 7.40 -7.80 -4.02
N ASP A 32 6.92 -8.13 -5.22
CA ASP A 32 7.57 -9.09 -6.12
C ASP A 32 9.01 -8.66 -6.45
N LEU A 33 9.24 -7.36 -6.66
CA LEU A 33 10.57 -6.80 -6.92
C LEU A 33 11.53 -6.96 -5.75
N HIS A 34 11.04 -6.79 -4.51
CA HIS A 34 11.88 -6.74 -3.32
C HIS A 34 11.92 -8.06 -2.54
N TRP A 35 11.00 -8.99 -2.79
CA TRP A 35 10.79 -10.16 -1.93
C TRP A 35 12.04 -11.03 -1.75
N TYR A 36 12.83 -11.17 -2.81
CA TYR A 36 14.03 -12.02 -2.84
C TYR A 36 15.33 -11.24 -2.80
N ASP A 37 15.27 -9.93 -2.52
CA ASP A 37 16.48 -9.12 -2.36
C ASP A 37 17.31 -9.66 -1.18
N ASP A 38 18.64 -9.75 -1.35
CA ASP A 38 19.53 -10.46 -0.42
C ASP A 38 19.44 -9.89 1.01
N ARG A 39 19.15 -8.59 1.13
CA ARG A 39 18.92 -7.89 2.41
C ARG A 39 17.79 -8.48 3.24
N TYR A 40 16.84 -9.19 2.63
CA TYR A 40 15.70 -9.82 3.33
C TYR A 40 15.84 -11.33 3.47
N ARG A 41 16.94 -11.93 2.99
CA ARG A 41 17.17 -13.38 2.97
C ARG A 41 17.12 -14.03 4.35
N HIS A 42 17.54 -13.31 5.38
CA HIS A 42 17.53 -13.78 6.77
C HIS A 42 16.30 -13.32 7.56
N VAL A 43 15.40 -12.55 6.95
CA VAL A 43 14.16 -12.11 7.61
C VAL A 43 13.14 -13.25 7.53
N PRO A 44 12.57 -13.70 8.67
CA PRO A 44 11.49 -14.68 8.69
C PRO A 44 10.34 -14.22 7.78
N GLU A 45 9.78 -15.14 7.00
CA GLU A 45 8.74 -14.82 6.02
C GLU A 45 7.56 -14.01 6.59
N PRO A 46 7.02 -14.32 7.79
CA PRO A 46 5.94 -13.54 8.38
C PRO A 46 6.29 -12.06 8.67
N LEU A 47 7.58 -11.75 8.81
CA LEU A 47 8.09 -10.40 9.11
C LEU A 47 8.63 -9.68 7.86
N ARG A 48 8.86 -10.43 6.76
CA ARG A 48 9.47 -9.89 5.54
C ARG A 48 8.65 -8.76 4.94
N SER A 49 7.33 -8.93 4.86
CA SER A 49 6.43 -7.90 4.34
C SER A 49 6.50 -6.62 5.16
N ALA A 50 6.56 -6.71 6.49
CA ALA A 50 6.68 -5.52 7.35
C ALA A 50 8.02 -4.81 7.12
N ARG A 51 9.12 -5.58 7.06
CA ARG A 51 10.45 -5.02 6.79
C ARG A 51 10.54 -4.33 5.43
N ILE A 52 9.97 -4.92 4.37
CA ILE A 52 9.93 -4.30 3.04
C ILE A 52 9.16 -2.97 3.10
N LEU A 53 8.04 -2.90 3.83
CA LEU A 53 7.27 -1.65 3.94
C LEU A 53 8.03 -0.56 4.72
N ASP A 54 8.78 -0.94 5.76
CA ASP A 54 9.63 -0.02 6.51
C ASP A 54 10.75 0.57 5.63
N ASP A 55 11.36 -0.28 4.80
CA ASP A 55 12.46 0.10 3.91
C ASP A 55 11.98 0.85 2.64
N HIS A 56 10.71 0.67 2.24
CA HIS A 56 10.10 1.26 1.05
C HIS A 56 8.82 2.07 1.42
N PRO A 57 8.96 3.30 1.92
CA PRO A 57 7.84 4.08 2.47
C PRO A 57 6.74 4.41 1.46
N ALA A 58 7.06 4.47 0.16
CA ALA A 58 6.04 4.61 -0.89
C ALA A 58 5.08 3.41 -0.94
N LEU A 59 5.59 2.18 -0.77
CA LEU A 59 4.75 0.97 -0.69
C LEU A 59 3.92 0.95 0.60
N ALA A 60 4.48 1.42 1.72
CA ALA A 60 3.71 1.64 2.94
C ALA A 60 2.56 2.62 2.71
N GLY A 61 2.82 3.71 1.98
CA GLY A 61 1.81 4.65 1.50
C GLY A 61 0.72 3.95 0.68
N HIS A 62 1.09 3.17 -0.34
CA HIS A 62 0.13 2.42 -1.16
C HIS A 62 -0.76 1.52 -0.31
N LYS A 63 -0.19 0.74 0.62
CA LYS A 63 -0.96 -0.13 1.51
C LYS A 63 -1.95 0.65 2.36
N ARG A 64 -1.55 1.81 2.90
CA ARG A 64 -2.43 2.66 3.72
C ARG A 64 -3.55 3.28 2.88
N THR A 65 -3.22 3.79 1.70
CA THR A 65 -4.21 4.35 0.76
C THR A 65 -5.22 3.31 0.28
N ILE A 66 -4.78 2.08 -0.02
CA ILE A 66 -5.67 0.96 -0.37
C ILE A 66 -6.71 0.73 0.74
N GLY A 67 -6.26 0.69 2.00
CA GLY A 67 -7.16 0.51 3.15
C GLY A 67 -8.18 1.64 3.28
N ALA A 68 -7.72 2.89 3.19
CA ALA A 68 -8.58 4.07 3.26
C ALA A 68 -9.62 4.10 2.12
N LEU A 69 -9.16 3.86 0.89
CA LEU A 69 -10.02 3.88 -0.31
C LEU A 69 -11.04 2.74 -0.31
N GLN A 70 -10.63 1.53 0.12
CA GLN A 70 -11.55 0.40 0.28
C GLN A 70 -12.62 0.67 1.35
N ALA A 71 -12.24 1.28 2.47
CA ALA A 71 -13.19 1.68 3.51
C ALA A 71 -14.19 2.73 2.98
N ALA A 72 -13.69 3.76 2.29
CA ALA A 72 -14.52 4.80 1.69
C ALA A 72 -15.50 4.24 0.64
N LEU A 73 -15.05 3.35 -0.24
CA LEU A 73 -15.90 2.69 -1.24
C LEU A 73 -16.96 1.78 -0.60
N THR A 74 -16.62 1.12 0.51
CA THR A 74 -17.57 0.25 1.25
C THR A 74 -18.63 1.06 1.98
N ALA A 75 -18.26 2.21 2.56
CA ALA A 75 -19.19 3.11 3.25
C ALA A 75 -20.19 3.79 2.29
N ASN A 76 -19.83 3.94 1.02
CA ASN A 76 -20.64 4.56 -0.03
C ASN A 76 -21.14 3.54 -1.07
N ARG A 77 -21.34 2.28 -0.64
CA ARG A 77 -21.68 1.18 -1.55
C ARG A 77 -23.12 1.22 -2.00
#